data_AF-A0A2G6HMX7-F1
#
_entry.id   AF-A0A2G6HMX7-F1
#
_cell.length_a   1.000
_cell.length_b   1.000
_cell.length_c   1.000
_cell.angle_alpha   90.00
_cell.angle_beta   90.00
_cell.angle_gamma   90.00
#
_symmetry.space_group_name_H-M   'P 1'
#
loop_
_entity.id
_entity.type
_entity.pdbx_description
1 polymer ?
#
loop_
_entity_poly.entity_id
_entity_poly.type
_entity_poly.pdbx_seq_one_letter_code
_entity_poly.pdbx_strand_id
1 'polypeptide(L)' 'MGAGRPEEGKGERMARWYRNVNALGALACFAAGAVLTAPLAVAANTLGVLNLAQAAGGEVIRQSAQKRHKKS' A
#
# COMPACT_ATOMS: atom_id res chain seq x y z
N MET A 1 -27.90 -8.61 -15.96
CA MET A 1 -27.11 -7.38 -16.15
C MET A 1 -25.81 -7.53 -15.39
N GLY A 2 -24.76 -8.05 -16.04
CA GLY A 2 -23.45 -8.21 -15.42
C GLY A 2 -22.77 -6.85 -15.33
N ALA A 3 -22.53 -6.36 -14.12
CA ALA A 3 -21.73 -5.16 -13.91
C ALA A 3 -20.33 -5.44 -14.49
N GLY A 4 -20.06 -4.88 -15.67
CA GLY A 4 -18.74 -4.93 -16.29
C GLY A 4 -17.75 -4.32 -15.31
N ARG A 5 -16.85 -5.16 -14.78
CA ARG A 5 -15.71 -4.67 -14.02
C ARG A 5 -14.99 -3.68 -14.93
N PRO A 6 -14.77 -2.41 -14.51
CA PRO A 6 -13.99 -1.50 -15.32
C PRO A 6 -12.66 -2.20 -15.60
N GLU A 7 -12.32 -2.34 -16.88
CA GLU A 7 -11.05 -2.91 -17.34
C GLU A 7 -9.93 -2.11 -16.65
N GLU A 8 -9.39 -2.65 -15.55
CA GLU A 8 -8.29 -2.00 -14.82
C GLU A 8 -7.11 -1.92 -15.78
N GLY A 9 -6.83 -0.72 -16.28
CA GLY A 9 -5.68 -0.49 -17.13
C GLY A 9 -4.43 -1.05 -16.47
N LYS A 10 -3.47 -1.58 -17.26
CA LYS A 10 -2.26 -2.24 -16.75
C LYS A 10 -1.56 -1.44 -15.63
N GLY A 11 -1.60 -0.11 -15.69
CA GLY A 11 -1.07 0.78 -14.65
C GLY A 11 -1.83 0.72 -13.32
N GLU A 12 -3.15 0.60 -13.33
CA GLU A 12 -3.98 0.55 -12.12
C GLU A 12 -3.84 -0.80 -11.41
N ARG A 13 -3.71 -1.88 -12.20
CA ARG A 13 -3.38 -3.22 -11.69
C ARG A 13 -1.99 -3.26 -11.05
N MET A 14 -1.00 -2.64 -11.69
CA MET A 14 0.36 -2.54 -11.15
C MET A 14 0.41 -1.72 -9.86
N ALA A 15 -0.28 -0.58 -9.82
CA ALA A 15 -0.36 0.27 -8.63
C ALA A 15 -1.08 -0.41 -7.45
N ARG A 16 -2.10 -1.23 -7.72
CA ARG A 16 -2.74 -2.06 -6.68
C ARG A 16 -1.81 -3.17 -6.19
N TRP A 17 -1.10 -3.84 -7.09
CA TRP A 17 -0.12 -4.86 -6.73
C TRP A 17 0.98 -4.29 -5.83
N TYR A 18 1.59 -3.16 -6.20
CA TYR A 18 2.62 -2.50 -5.38
C TYR A 18 2.12 -2.12 -3.99
N ARG A 19 0.89 -1.59 -3.87
CA ARG A 19 0.31 -1.26 -2.55
C ARG A 19 0.10 -2.50 -1.68
N ASN A 20 -0.41 -3.58 -2.27
CA ASN A 20 -0.60 -4.84 -1.54
C ASN A 20 0.74 -5.41 -1.06
N VAL A 21 1.77 -5.37 -1.90
CA VAL A 21 3.12 -5.80 -1.52
C VAL A 21 3.68 -4.94 -0.39
N ASN A 22 3.54 -3.61 -0.47
CA ASN A 22 3.97 -2.72 0.60
C ASN A 22 3.19 -2.94 1.90
N ALA A 23 1.88 -3.15 1.85
CA ALA A 23 1.08 -3.45 3.05
C ALA A 23 1.48 -4.80 3.69
N LEU A 24 1.72 -5.83 2.88
CA LEU A 24 2.21 -7.13 3.36
C LEU A 24 3.63 -7.01 3.93
N GLY A 25 4.51 -6.26 3.26
CA GLY A 25 5.86 -5.97 3.74
C GLY A 25 5.84 -5.23 5.08
N ALA A 26 4.92 -4.27 5.24
CA ALA A 26 4.73 -3.58 6.52
C ALA A 26 4.35 -4.55 7.64
N LEU A 27 3.35 -5.40 7.40
CA LEU A 27 2.90 -6.40 8.37
C LEU A 27 4.02 -7.39 8.73
N ALA A 28 4.77 -7.87 7.74
CA ALA A 28 5.91 -8.76 7.96
C ALA A 28 7.00 -8.10 8.80
N CYS A 29 7.30 -6.82 8.54
CA CYS A 29 8.27 -6.04 9.30
C CYS A 29 7.83 -5.81 10.76
N PHE A 30 6.55 -5.50 11.01
CA PHE A 30 6.03 -5.39 12.37
C PHE A 30 6.03 -6.73 13.11
N ALA A 31 5.65 -7.81 12.42
CA ALA A 31 5.69 -9.16 12.98
C ALA A 31 7.13 -9.57 13.34
N ALA A 32 8.10 -9.30 12.46
CA ALA A 32 9.52 -9.51 12.75
C ALA A 32 9.98 -8.65 13.94
N GLY A 33 9.56 -7.38 13.99
CA GLY A 33 9.88 -6.47 15.09
C GLY A 33 9.35 -6.94 16.46
N ALA A 34 8.25 -7.69 16.49
CA ALA A 34 7.69 -8.25 17.72
C ALA A 34 8.48 -9.45 18.27
N VAL A 35 9.25 -10.14 17.41
CA VAL A 35 9.99 -11.37 17.78
C VAL A 35 11.50 -11.10 17.94
N LEU A 36 12.01 -10.04 17.32
CA LEU A 36 13.41 -9.66 17.39
C LEU A 36 13.75 -8.97 18.72
N THR A 37 15.00 -9.13 19.17
CA THR A 37 15.55 -8.32 20.26
C THR A 37 15.89 -6.91 19.76
N ALA A 38 15.94 -5.94 20.66
CA ALA A 38 16.57 -4.65 20.35
C ALA A 38 18.03 -4.89 19.94
N PRO A 39 18.61 -4.19 18.93
CA PRO A 39 18.11 -3.06 18.13
C PRO A 39 17.40 -3.44 16.82
N LEU A 40 17.41 -4.72 16.44
CA LEU A 40 16.82 -5.20 15.18
C LEU A 40 15.30 -5.00 15.15
N ALA A 41 14.64 -5.07 16.30
CA ALA A 41 13.22 -4.74 16.44
C ALA A 41 12.89 -3.30 16.03
N VAL A 42 13.75 -2.33 16.35
CA VAL A 42 13.55 -0.91 16.00
C VAL A 42 13.69 -0.70 14.50
N ALA A 43 14.70 -1.32 13.89
CA ALA A 43 14.90 -1.26 12.44
C ALA A 43 13.72 -1.91 11.69
N ALA A 44 13.28 -3.10 12.13
CA ALA A 44 12.14 -3.79 11.53
C ALA A 44 10.84 -2.97 11.65
N ASN A 45 10.52 -2.43 12.82
CA ASN A 45 9.34 -1.59 13.00
C ASN A 45 9.40 -0.31 12.17
N THR A 46 10.58 0.31 12.04
CA THR A 46 10.76 1.52 11.19
C THR A 46 10.50 1.21 9.72
N LEU A 47 11.04 0.09 9.21
CA LEU A 47 10.74 -0.37 7.85
C LEU A 47 9.26 -0.69 7.67
N GLY A 48 8.61 -1.23 8.70
CA GLY A 48 7.16 -1.46 8.74
C GLY A 48 6.36 -0.18 8.51
N VAL A 49 6.71 0.88 9.23
CA VAL A 49 6.08 2.21 9.09
C VAL A 49 6.28 2.79 7.69
N LEU A 50 7.49 2.68 7.12
CA LEU A 50 7.79 3.20 5.79
C LEU A 50 6.98 2.48 4.70
N ASN A 51 6.92 1.16 4.75
CA ASN A 51 6.11 0.35 3.84
C ASN A 51 4.62 0.69 3.95
N LEU A 52 4.12 0.90 5.19
CA LEU A 52 2.74 1.31 5.42
C LEU A 52 2.45 2.70 4.85
N ALA A 53 3.36 3.65 5.05
CA ALA A 53 3.24 5.00 4.51
C ALA A 53 3.23 5.01 2.97
N GLN A 54 4.03 4.17 2.32
CA GLN A 54 4.02 4.02 0.86
C GLN A 54 2.70 3.41 0.35
N ALA A 55 2.14 2.43 1.07
CA ALA A 55 0.82 1.89 0.75
C ALA A 55 -0.28 2.96 0.89
N ALA A 56 -0.23 3.77 1.95
CA ALA A 56 -1.19 4.84 2.22
C ALA A 56 -1.07 6.03 1.24
N GLY A 57 0.14 6.42 0.86
CA GLY A 57 0.39 7.50 -0.11
C GLY A 57 -0.23 7.20 -1.48
N GLY A 58 -0.20 5.94 -1.91
CA GLY A 58 -0.90 5.50 -3.12
C GLY A 58 -2.43 5.64 -3.03
N GLU A 59 -3.01 5.49 -1.84
CA GLU A 59 -4.45 5.71 -1.61
C GLU A 59 -4.82 7.19 -1.69
N VAL A 60 -3.97 8.09 -1.19
CA VAL A 60 -4.15 9.55 -1.29
C VAL A 60 -4.09 10.03 -2.75
N ILE A 61 -3.15 9.51 -3.54
CA ILE A 61 -3.06 9.81 -4.97
C ILE A 61 -4.32 9.32 -5.69
N ARG A 62 -4.83 8.12 -5.36
CA ARG A 62 -6.07 7.59 -5.94
C ARG A 62 -7.30 8.44 -5.58
N GLN A 63 -7.44 8.85 -4.33
CA GLN A 63 -8.53 9.75 -3.92
C GLN A 63 -8.45 11.10 -4.65
N SER A 64 -7.23 11.61 -4.87
CA SER A 64 -7.01 12.86 -5.62
C SER A 64 -7.33 12.72 -7.11
N ALA A 65 -6.97 11.58 -7.72
CA ALA A 65 -7.30 11.26 -9.10
C ALA A 65 -8.82 11.10 -9.30
N GLN A 66 -9.51 10.41 -8.39
CA GLN A 66 -10.96 10.27 -8.42
C GLN A 66 -11.68 11.62 -8.22
N LYS A 67 -11.18 12.49 -7.34
CA LYS A 67 -11.70 13.85 -7.16
C LYS A 67 -11.55 14.71 -8.42
N ARG A 68 -10.46 14.54 -9.17
CA ARG A 68 -10.26 15.23 -10.46
C ARG A 68 -11.18 14.71 -11.57
N HIS A 69 -11.37 13.39 -11.67
CA HIS A 69 -12.27 12.79 -12.67
C HIS A 69 -13.75 13.11 -12.43
N LYS A 70 -14.18 13.39 -11.20
CA LYS A 70 -15.57 13.76 -10.88
C LYS A 70 -15.92 15.22 -11.19
N LYS A 71 -14.93 16.03 -11.59
CA LYS A 71 -15.08 17.47 -11.85
C LYS A 71 -14.96 17.83 -13.35
N SER A 72 -14.76 16.83 -14.20
CA SER A 72 -14.83 16.93 -15.67
C SER A 72 -16.10 16.27 -16.18
#